data_AF-A0A3N6A7U1-F1
#
_entry.id   AF-A0A3N6A7U1-F1
#
_cell.length_a   1.000
_cell.length_b   1.000
_cell.length_c   1.000
_cell.angle_alpha   90.00
_cell.angle_beta   90.00
_cell.angle_gamma   90.00
#
_symmetry.space_group_name_H-M   'P 1'
#
loop_
_entity.id
_entity.type
_entity.pdbx_description
1 polymer ?
#
loop_
_entity_poly.entity_id
_entity_poly.type
_entity_poly.pdbx_seq_one_letter_code
_entity_poly.pdbx_strand_id
1 'polypeptide(L)' 'KQIAGWITPVPGGVGPMTITMLMRNTLKSLKFKLGIA' A
#
# COMPACT_ATOMS: atom_id res chain seq x y z
N LYS A 1 -19.91 12.37 21.19
CA LYS A 1 -19.92 11.33 20.13
C LYS A 1 -18.59 11.46 19.38
N GLN A 2 -17.67 10.52 19.53
CA GLN A 2 -16.33 10.61 18.91
C GLN A 2 -16.44 10.15 17.45
N ILE A 3 -16.71 11.11 16.57
CA ILE A 3 -16.71 10.89 15.12
C ILE A 3 -15.29 11.16 14.63
N ALA A 4 -14.71 10.21 13.91
CA ALA A 4 -13.38 10.39 13.34
C ALA A 4 -13.37 11.54 12.32
N GLY A 5 -12.33 12.37 12.32
CA GLY A 5 -12.16 13.44 11.33
C GLY A 5 -12.00 12.92 9.90
N TRP A 6 -11.57 11.66 9.75
CA TRP A 6 -11.44 10.95 8.49
C TRP A 6 -11.71 9.46 8.68
N ILE A 7 -12.33 8.82 7.69
CA ILE A 7 -12.58 7.38 7.65
C ILE A 7 -12.18 6.84 6.28
N THR A 8 -11.45 5.73 6.25
CA THR A 8 -11.21 5.00 5.00
C THR A 8 -12.48 4.22 4.65
N PRO A 9 -13.14 4.52 3.52
CA PRO A 9 -14.42 3.90 3.19
C PRO A 9 -14.25 2.42 2.86
N VAL A 10 -15.32 1.67 3.06
CA VAL A 10 -15.45 0.28 2.61
C VAL A 10 -16.65 0.19 1.66
N PRO A 11 -16.49 -0.39 0.45
CA PRO A 11 -15.28 -0.95 -0.13
C PRO A 11 -14.29 0.13 -0.65
N GLY A 12 -13.05 -0.27 -0.94
CA GLY A 12 -12.04 0.61 -1.56
C GLY A 12 -11.01 1.24 -0.63
N GLY A 13 -11.07 0.97 0.67
CA GLY A 13 -10.10 1.45 1.66
C GLY A 13 -8.77 0.71 1.61
N VAL A 14 -8.42 0.00 2.68
CA VAL A 14 -7.07 -0.58 2.83
C VAL A 14 -6.80 -1.79 1.93
N GLY A 15 -7.85 -2.52 1.51
CA GLY A 15 -7.71 -3.75 0.72
C GLY A 15 -6.93 -3.56 -0.59
N PRO A 16 -7.35 -2.64 -1.49
CA PRO A 16 -6.59 -2.33 -2.70
C PRO A 16 -5.17 -1.84 -2.38
N MET A 17 -5.00 -1.00 -1.35
CA MET A 17 -3.69 -0.49 -0.95
C MET A 17 -2.74 -1.59 -0.48
N THR A 18 -3.22 -2.66 0.16
CA THR A 18 -2.40 -3.81 0.55
C THR A 18 -1.79 -4.49 -0.68
N ILE A 19 -2.58 -4.71 -1.73
CA ILE A 19 -2.10 -5.31 -2.99
C ILE A 19 -1.05 -4.40 -3.64
N THR A 20 -1.35 -3.10 -3.72
CA THR A 20 -0.42 -2.11 -4.30
C THR A 20 0.90 -2.05 -3.55
N MET A 21 0.86 -2.11 -2.21
CA MET A 21 2.07 -2.09 -1.39
C MET A 21 2.88 -3.37 -1.50
N LEU A 22 2.24 -4.54 -1.66
CA LEU A 22 2.95 -5.77 -1.98
C LEU A 22 3.70 -5.63 -3.31
N MET A 23 3.02 -5.19 -4.37
CA MET A 23 3.65 -4.98 -5.68
C MET A 23 4.82 -3.99 -5.62
N ARG A 24 4.65 -2.88 -4.87
CA ARG A 24 5.72 -1.90 -4.64
C ARG A 24 6.93 -2.53 -3.96
N ASN A 25 6.71 -3.35 -2.94
CA ASN A 25 7.79 -4.02 -2.21
C ASN A 25 8.51 -5.06 -3.09
N THR A 26 7.77 -5.81 -3.91
CA THR A 26 8.35 -6.72 -4.91
C THR A 26 9.22 -5.97 -5.90
N LEU A 27 8.73 -4.85 -6.44
CA LEU A 27 9.51 -4.02 -7.36
C LEU A 27 10.76 -3.45 -6.69
N LYS A 28 10.66 -2.99 -5.44
CA LYS A 28 11.81 -2.49 -4.67
C LYS A 28 12.85 -3.59 -4.46
N SER A 29 12.43 -4.79 -4.10
CA SER A 29 13.32 -5.95 -3.94
C SER A 29 14.03 -6.30 -5.24
N LEU A 30 13.31 -6.27 -6.37
CA LEU A 30 13.89 -6.51 -7.69
C LEU A 30 14.94 -5.45 -8.06
N LYS A 31 14.66 -4.15 -7.83
CA LYS A 31 15.63 -3.06 -8.07
C LYS A 31 16.92 -3.27 -7.28
N PHE A 32 16.80 -3.66 -6.01
CA PHE A 32 17.95 -3.97 -5.16
C PHE A 32 18.75 -5.17 -5.71
N LYS A 33 18.07 -6.24 -6.11
CA LYS A 33 18.71 -7.43 -6.68
C LYS A 33 19.47 -7.14 -7.99
N LEU A 34 18.96 -6.21 -8.80
CA LEU A 34 19.56 -5.79 -10.06
C LEU A 34 20.61 -4.67 -9.89
N GLY A 35 20.83 -4.16 -8.68
CA GLY A 35 21.78 -3.06 -8.43
C GLY A 35 21.35 -1.71 -8.99
N ILE A 36 20.05 -1.50 -9.20
CA ILE A 36 19.46 -0.27 -9.78
C ILE A 36 18.89 0.65 -8.68
N ALA A 37 19.33 0.45 -7.43
CA ALA A 37 18.85 1.15 -6.24
C ALA A 37 19.92 2.10 -5.71
#